data_AF-A0A3S0ZK99-F1
#
_entry.id   AF-A0A3S0ZK99-F1
#
_cell.length_a   1.000
_cell.length_b   1.000
_cell.length_c   1.000
_cell.angle_alpha   90.00
_cell.angle_beta   90.00
_cell.angle_gamma   90.00
#
_symmetry.space_group_name_H-M   'P 1'
#
loop_
_entity.id
_entity.type
_entity.pdbx_description
1 polymer ?
#
loop_
_entity_poly.entity_id
_entity_poly.type
_entity_poly.pdbx_seq_one_letter_code
_entity_poly.pdbx_strand_id
1 'polypeptide(L)'
;LAFNSPRMIMIGGLAVFAWILVGLCDACVSPPSCQCATLGSAKRPRGRKVDCSKQLNPFKTLRGITFPLDAVTLDLSFNRLVQLKQGSFIQLSKLKK
;
A
#
# COMPACT_ATOMS: atom_id res chain seq x y z
N LEU A 1 -4.89 -7.38 -21.50
CA LEU A 1 -5.54 -6.08 -21.25
C LEU A 1 -7.04 -6.32 -21.24
N ALA A 2 -7.65 -6.45 -20.06
CA ALA A 2 -9.11 -6.56 -19.91
C ALA A 2 -9.47 -5.81 -18.62
N PHE A 3 -9.76 -4.53 -18.75
CA PHE A 3 -11.10 -3.94 -18.87
C PHE A 3 -11.82 -3.91 -17.53
N ASN A 4 -11.78 -2.71 -16.98
CA ASN A 4 -12.47 -2.20 -15.83
C ASN A 4 -13.99 -2.26 -16.11
N SER A 5 -14.78 -2.92 -15.26
CA SER A 5 -16.24 -2.78 -15.27
C SER A 5 -16.69 -2.07 -14.00
N PRO A 6 -17.05 -0.78 -14.06
CA PRO A 6 -17.74 -0.13 -12.95
C PRO A 6 -19.21 -0.61 -12.92
N ARG A 7 -19.62 -1.25 -11.83
CA ARG A 7 -21.05 -1.47 -11.56
C ARG A 7 -21.66 -0.16 -11.07
N MET A 8 -22.48 0.46 -11.93
CA MET A 8 -23.32 1.61 -11.63
C MET A 8 -24.49 1.13 -10.76
N ILE A 9 -24.59 1.60 -9.52
CA ILE A 9 -25.77 1.42 -8.66
C ILE A 9 -26.55 2.73 -8.72
N MET A 10 -27.71 2.72 -9.37
CA MET A 10 -28.65 3.83 -9.33
C MET A 10 -29.48 3.73 -8.06
N ILE A 11 -29.32 4.71 -7.16
CA ILE A 11 -30.30 5.02 -6.12
C ILE A 11 -30.68 6.49 -6.32
N GLY A 12 -31.98 6.76 -6.35
CA GLY A 12 -32.55 8.01 -6.81
C GLY A 12 -31.90 9.28 -6.22
N GLY A 13 -31.65 10.23 -7.11
CA GLY A 13 -31.90 11.65 -6.83
C GLY A 13 -31.03 12.35 -5.79
N LEU A 14 -29.73 12.09 -5.70
CA LEU A 14 -28.72 13.05 -5.24
C LEU A 14 -27.32 12.48 -5.49
N ALA A 15 -26.61 13.00 -6.50
CA ALA A 15 -25.28 12.58 -6.87
C ALA A 15 -24.24 13.08 -5.84
N VAL A 16 -24.18 12.44 -4.68
CA VAL A 16 -23.02 12.54 -3.81
C VAL A 16 -21.96 11.59 -4.38
N PHE A 17 -20.99 12.14 -5.10
CA PHE A 17 -19.79 11.45 -5.58
C PHE A 17 -18.92 11.04 -4.36
N ALA A 18 -19.40 10.06 -3.60
CA ALA A 18 -18.63 9.42 -2.55
C ALA A 18 -17.65 8.45 -3.21
N TRP A 19 -16.45 8.94 -3.50
CA TRP A 19 -15.28 8.14 -3.83
C TRP A 19 -14.89 7.30 -2.61
N ILE A 20 -15.62 6.22 -2.35
CA ILE A 20 -15.20 5.22 -1.37
C ILE A 20 -15.05 3.90 -2.11
N LEU A 21 -13.99 3.85 -2.93
CA LEU A 21 -13.30 2.60 -3.25
C LEU A 21 -12.72 2.06 -1.93
N VAL A 22 -13.58 1.41 -1.14
CA VAL A 22 -13.15 0.44 -0.13
C VAL A 22 -12.53 -0.71 -0.93
N GLY A 23 -11.26 -0.52 -1.30
CA GLY A 23 -10.42 -1.62 -1.75
C GLY A 23 -10.51 -2.70 -0.70
N LEU A 24 -10.86 -3.91 -1.14
CA LEU A 24 -10.84 -5.10 -0.31
C LEU A 24 -9.49 -5.14 0.41
N CYS A 25 -9.54 -4.91 1.73
CA CYS A 25 -8.46 -5.14 2.66
C CYS A 25 -8.13 -6.65 2.65
N ASP A 26 -7.33 -7.10 1.68
CA ASP A 26 -6.35 -8.14 1.96
C ASP A 26 -5.55 -7.62 3.16
N ALA A 27 -5.65 -8.28 4.30
CA ALA A 27 -5.07 -7.85 5.56
C ALA A 27 -3.56 -7.64 5.43
N CYS A 28 -3.19 -6.44 5.00
CA CYS A 28 -1.84 -5.98 4.95
C CYS A 28 -1.64 -5.11 6.16
N VAL A 29 -0.83 -5.63 7.09
CA VAL A 29 -0.27 -4.87 8.18
C VAL A 29 0.74 -3.91 7.56
N SER A 30 0.22 -2.86 6.94
CA SER A 30 0.96 -1.70 6.49
C SER A 30 0.62 -0.53 7.40
N PRO A 31 1.49 0.48 7.50
CA PRO A 31 1.18 1.71 8.22
C PRO A 31 -0.13 2.30 7.70
N PRO A 32 -0.94 2.97 8.54
CA PRO A 32 -2.27 3.49 8.14
C PRO A 32 -2.21 4.48 6.97
N SER A 33 -1.02 4.99 6.64
CA SER A 33 -0.76 5.92 5.56
C SER A 33 -0.17 5.28 4.30
N CYS A 34 0.07 3.97 4.29
CA CYS A 34 0.60 3.25 3.12
C CYS A 34 -0.47 2.34 2.51
N GLN A 35 -0.47 2.28 1.18
CA GLN A 35 -1.26 1.31 0.44
C GLN A 35 -0.46 0.02 0.31
N CYS A 36 -1.15 -1.11 0.38
CA CYS A 36 -0.53 -2.40 0.18
C CYS A 36 -1.33 -3.24 -0.79
N ALA A 37 -0.63 -3.90 -1.70
CA ALA A 37 -1.22 -4.79 -2.69
C ALA A 37 -0.48 -6.13 -2.69
N THR A 38 -1.23 -7.23 -2.65
CA THR A 38 -0.67 -8.58 -2.84
C THR A 38 -0.20 -8.73 -4.29
N LEU A 39 1.05 -9.13 -4.47
CA LEU A 39 1.62 -9.47 -5.76
C LEU A 39 1.30 -10.93 -6.09
N GLY A 40 0.75 -11.19 -7.26
CA GLY A 40 0.35 -12.53 -7.70
C GLY A 40 -1.15 -12.77 -7.55
N SER A 41 -1.57 -14.02 -7.62
CA SER A 41 -2.98 -14.39 -7.48
C SER A 41 -3.27 -14.69 -6.01
N ALA A 42 -4.49 -14.46 -5.52
CA ALA A 42 -4.88 -14.77 -4.13
C ALA A 42 -4.56 -16.22 -3.72
N LYS A 43 -4.57 -17.16 -4.68
CA LYS A 43 -4.23 -18.58 -4.48
C LYS A 43 -2.72 -18.87 -4.48
N ARG A 44 -1.89 -17.96 -4.99
CA ARG A 44 -0.41 -18.08 -5.07
C ARG A 44 0.24 -16.69 -4.89
N PRO A 45 0.28 -16.16 -3.67
CA PRO A 45 0.90 -14.87 -3.40
C PRO A 45 2.42 -14.99 -3.58
N ARG A 46 2.99 -14.04 -4.31
CA ARG A 46 4.44 -13.92 -4.55
C ARG A 46 5.10 -12.90 -3.60
N GLY A 47 4.31 -12.30 -2.72
CA GLY A 47 4.71 -11.28 -1.76
C GLY A 47 3.83 -10.03 -1.89
N ARG A 48 4.30 -8.89 -1.36
CA ARG A 48 3.50 -7.67 -1.30
C ARG A 48 4.24 -6.46 -1.86
N LYS A 49 3.49 -5.57 -2.50
CA LYS A 49 3.94 -4.21 -2.85
C LYS A 49 3.37 -3.26 -1.81
N VAL A 50 4.25 -2.53 -1.14
CA VAL A 50 3.90 -1.48 -0.17
C VAL A 50 4.23 -0.13 -0.81
N ASP A 51 3.23 0.72 -0.93
CA ASP A 51 3.33 2.05 -1.52
C ASP A 51 2.99 3.11 -0.47
N CYS A 52 4.00 3.86 -0.04
CA CYS A 52 3.88 4.95 0.91
C CYS A 52 4.12 6.33 0.25
N SER A 53 4.01 6.41 -1.07
CA SER A 53 4.29 7.64 -1.83
C SER A 53 3.16 8.66 -1.81
N LYS A 54 1.92 8.19 -1.67
CA LYS A 54 0.69 9.01 -1.76
C LYS A 54 0.13 9.44 -0.41
N GLN A 55 0.94 9.46 0.63
CA GLN A 55 0.44 9.78 1.96
C GLN A 55 0.27 11.29 2.19
N LEU A 56 -0.80 11.64 2.92
CA LEU A 56 -1.07 13.01 3.38
C LEU A 56 0.01 13.54 4.34
N ASN A 57 0.61 12.66 5.14
CA ASN A 57 1.62 13.00 6.14
C ASN A 57 2.95 12.29 5.83
N PRO A 58 3.88 12.92 5.10
CA PRO A 58 5.17 12.33 4.74
C PRO A 58 5.96 11.88 5.97
N PHE A 59 6.55 10.68 5.91
CA PHE A 59 7.40 10.17 6.97
C PHE A 59 8.66 11.03 7.10
N LYS A 60 8.94 11.49 8.32
CA LYS A 60 10.22 12.11 8.68
C LYS A 60 11.24 11.08 9.17
N THR A 61 10.74 9.99 9.75
CA THR A 61 11.51 8.86 10.27
C THR A 61 10.74 7.56 10.08
N LEU A 62 11.45 6.43 10.00
CA LEU A 62 10.87 5.08 9.97
C LEU A 62 10.80 4.43 11.37
N ARG A 63 11.07 5.18 12.44
CA ARG A 63 11.06 4.63 13.81
C ARG A 63 9.64 4.22 14.21
N GLY A 64 9.47 2.96 14.63
CA GLY A 64 8.17 2.41 15.03
C GLY A 64 7.28 2.01 13.86
N ILE A 65 7.76 2.14 12.62
CA ILE A 65 7.04 1.70 11.43
C ILE A 65 7.46 0.27 11.14
N THR A 66 6.49 -0.64 11.10
CA THR A 66 6.71 -2.04 10.74
C THR A 66 6.14 -2.29 9.34
N PHE A 67 6.97 -2.84 8.47
CA PHE A 67 6.56 -3.27 7.13
C PHE A 67 6.34 -4.78 7.11
N PRO A 68 5.46 -5.29 6.23
CA PRO A 68 5.23 -6.73 6.12
C PRO A 68 6.51 -7.45 5.68
N LEU A 69 6.86 -8.55 6.36
CA LEU A 69 8.12 -9.30 6.13
C LEU A 69 8.21 -9.92 4.72
N ASP A 70 7.05 -10.13 4.07
CA ASP A 70 6.92 -10.59 2.70
C ASP A 70 6.82 -9.45 1.68
N ALA A 71 7.15 -8.21 2.07
CA ALA A 71 7.30 -7.09 1.15
C ALA A 71 8.40 -7.38 0.12
N VAL A 72 8.02 -7.35 -1.15
CA VAL A 72 8.92 -7.51 -2.30
C VAL A 72 9.29 -6.15 -2.88
N THR A 73 8.38 -5.19 -2.78
CA THR A 73 8.56 -3.83 -3.25
C THR A 73 8.09 -2.87 -2.18
N LEU A 74 8.92 -1.87 -1.87
CA LEU A 74 8.62 -0.83 -0.90
C LEU A 74 8.91 0.52 -1.55
N ASP A 75 7.87 1.34 -1.71
CA ASP A 75 7.98 2.68 -2.24
C ASP A 75 7.88 3.70 -1.11
N LEU A 76 8.98 4.37 -0.83
CA LEU A 76 9.08 5.47 0.13
C LEU A 76 9.30 6.82 -0.58
N SER A 77 9.01 6.91 -1.88
CA SER A 77 9.13 8.16 -2.64
C SER A 77 8.25 9.25 -2.04
N PHE A 78 8.58 10.52 -2.31
CA PHE A 78 7.83 11.68 -1.84
C PHE A 78 7.69 11.79 -0.30
N ASN A 79 8.55 11.08 0.43
CA ASN A 79 8.69 11.22 1.87
C ASN A 79 9.71 12.28 2.27
N ARG A 80 9.64 12.73 3.52
CA ARG A 80 10.60 13.69 4.11
C ARG A 80 11.60 13.00 5.01
N LEU A 81 12.03 11.79 4.62
CA LEU A 81 12.95 10.98 5.40
C LEU A 81 14.29 11.69 5.48
N VAL A 82 14.65 12.17 6.67
CA VAL A 82 15.91 12.87 6.91
C VAL A 82 17.08 11.89 6.99
N GLN A 83 16.81 10.69 7.53
CA GLN A 83 17.82 9.66 7.70
C GLN A 83 17.18 8.27 7.60
N LEU A 84 17.86 7.39 6.86
CA LEU A 84 17.64 5.95 6.90
C LEU A 84 18.67 5.34 7.84
N LYS A 85 18.22 4.67 8.90
CA LYS A 85 19.14 3.96 9.78
C LYS A 85 19.63 2.69 9.09
N GLN A 86 20.90 2.35 9.28
CA GLN A 86 21.40 1.06 8.86
C GLN A 86 20.57 -0.04 9.53
N GLY A 87 20.13 -1.02 8.72
CA GLY A 87 19.28 -2.10 9.19
C GLY A 87 17.77 -1.80 9.22
N SER A 88 17.30 -0.61 8.80
CA SER A 88 15.86 -0.31 8.73
C SER A 88 15.04 -1.31 7.88
N PHE A 89 15.69 -2.02 6.97
CA PHE A 89 15.06 -3.02 6.09
C PHE A 89 15.63 -4.43 6.25
N ILE A 90 16.40 -4.70 7.32
CA ILE A 90 17.09 -5.98 7.49
C ILE A 90 16.12 -7.17 7.60
N GLN A 91 14.91 -6.92 8.12
CA GLN A 91 13.87 -7.92 8.25
C GLN A 91 13.13 -8.19 6.93
N LEU A 92 13.29 -7.34 5.91
CA LEU A 92 12.64 -7.45 4.61
C LEU A 92 13.49 -8.28 3.64
N SER A 93 13.66 -9.56 3.96
CA SER A 93 14.52 -10.49 3.20
C SER A 93 14.12 -10.68 1.73
N LYS A 94 12.85 -10.42 1.39
CA LYS A 94 12.31 -10.55 0.03
C LYS A 94 12.32 -9.25 -0.76
N LEU A 95 12.80 -8.16 -0.17
CA LEU A 95 12.83 -6.86 -0.80
C LEU A 95 13.79 -6.88 -2.00
N LYS A 96 13.28 -6.49 -3.17
CA LYS A 96 14.11 -6.32 -4.37
C LYS A 96 14.93 -5.04 -4.25
N LYS A 97 16.21 -5.14 -4.63
CA LYS A 97 17.16 -4.03 -4.70
C LYS A 97 17.00 -3.25 -6.00
#